data_AF-A0AAW8ANV6-F1
#
_entry.id   AF-A0AAW8ANV6-F1
#
_cell.length_a   1.000
_cell.length_b   1.000
_cell.length_c   1.000
_cell.angle_alpha   90.00
_cell.angle_beta   90.00
_cell.angle_gamma   90.00
#
_symmetry.space_group_name_H-M   'P 1'
#
loop_
_entity.id
_entity.type
_entity.pdbx_description
1 polymer ?
#
loop_
_entity_poly.entity_id
_entity_poly.type
_entity_poly.pdbx_seq_one_letter_code
_entity_poly.pdbx_strand_id
1 'polypeptide(L)'
;GDQMAVHVPLSIEAQMEARTLMLASNNVLFPASGEPSIVPSQDVVLGLYYATRERTNGKGEGLIFSDIPELIRALENGVVEITAKISVRLT
;
A
#
# COMPACT_ATOMS: atom_id res chain seq x y z
N GLY A 1 -1.13 -7.48 26.65
CA GLY A 1 -1.60 -7.68 25.27
C GLY A 1 -3.09 -7.48 25.27
N ASP A 2 -3.63 -6.94 24.19
CA ASP A 2 -5.06 -6.64 24.08
C ASP A 2 -5.86 -7.93 23.80
N GLN A 3 -7.11 -7.97 24.25
CA GLN A 3 -8.00 -9.12 24.07
C GLN A 3 -9.20 -8.72 23.20
N MET A 4 -9.59 -9.60 22.28
CA MET A 4 -10.78 -9.42 21.45
C MET A 4 -11.66 -10.67 21.52
N ALA A 5 -12.97 -10.46 21.76
CA ALA A 5 -13.95 -11.54 21.76
C ALA A 5 -14.39 -11.87 20.33
N VAL A 6 -14.67 -13.16 20.08
CA VAL A 6 -15.14 -13.65 18.78
C VAL A 6 -16.53 -14.25 18.96
N HIS A 7 -17.49 -13.78 18.16
CA HIS A 7 -18.87 -14.23 18.17
C HIS A 7 -19.25 -14.81 16.81
N VAL A 8 -20.19 -15.77 16.79
CA VAL A 8 -20.64 -16.44 15.58
C VAL A 8 -22.12 -16.13 15.34
N PRO A 9 -22.50 -15.44 14.25
CA PRO A 9 -23.90 -15.24 13.90
C PRO A 9 -24.50 -16.55 13.36
N LEU A 10 -25.61 -17.00 13.97
CA LEU A 10 -26.20 -18.31 13.64
C LEU A 10 -27.36 -18.24 12.65
N SER A 11 -28.26 -17.25 12.77
CA SER A 11 -29.41 -17.13 11.87
C SER A 11 -29.01 -16.61 10.49
N ILE A 12 -29.80 -16.93 9.46
CA ILE A 12 -29.52 -16.47 8.10
C ILE A 12 -29.59 -14.94 8.01
N GLU A 13 -30.52 -14.32 8.76
CA GLU A 13 -30.68 -12.87 8.82
C GLU A 13 -29.43 -12.23 9.44
N ALA A 14 -28.94 -12.77 10.57
CA ALA A 14 -27.75 -12.25 11.23
C ALA A 14 -26.49 -12.43 10.38
N GLN A 15 -26.37 -13.54 9.64
CA GLN A 15 -25.26 -13.77 8.71
C GLN A 15 -25.30 -12.77 7.54
N MET A 16 -26.50 -12.53 6.98
CA MET A 16 -26.69 -11.55 5.90
C MET A 16 -26.39 -10.13 6.37
N GLU A 17 -26.83 -9.74 7.56
CA GLU A 17 -26.55 -8.43 8.15
C GLU A 17 -25.04 -8.26 8.40
N ALA A 18 -24.40 -9.24 9.04
CA ALA A 18 -22.97 -9.18 9.32
C ALA A 18 -22.14 -9.02 8.03
N ARG A 19 -22.50 -9.74 6.96
CA ARG A 19 -21.82 -9.64 5.67
C ARG A 19 -22.11 -8.32 4.94
N THR A 20 -23.35 -7.86 4.98
CA THR A 20 -23.78 -6.71 4.18
C THR A 20 -23.44 -5.38 4.84
N LEU A 21 -23.47 -5.30 6.17
CA LEU A 21 -23.28 -4.05 6.92
C LEU A 21 -22.01 -4.05 7.76
N MET A 22 -21.72 -5.15 8.46
CA MET A 22 -20.64 -5.17 9.47
C MET A 22 -19.27 -5.59 8.92
N LEU A 23 -19.19 -6.02 7.66
CA LEU A 23 -17.94 -6.45 7.06
C LEU A 23 -16.94 -5.27 6.99
N ALA A 24 -15.68 -5.53 7.34
CA ALA A 24 -14.65 -4.49 7.44
C ALA A 24 -14.47 -3.67 6.15
N SER A 25 -14.64 -4.28 4.97
CA SER A 25 -14.57 -3.60 3.67
C SER A 25 -15.63 -2.52 3.47
N ASN A 26 -16.73 -2.56 4.23
CA ASN A 26 -17.77 -1.53 4.18
C ASN A 26 -17.44 -0.34 5.10
N ASN A 27 -16.53 -0.52 6.06
CA ASN A 27 -16.26 0.43 7.14
C ASN A 27 -14.93 1.18 6.94
N VAL A 28 -14.71 1.73 5.74
CA VAL A 28 -13.44 2.39 5.35
C VAL A 28 -13.32 3.85 5.79
N LEU A 29 -14.41 4.48 6.22
CA LEU A 29 -14.44 5.87 6.68
C LEU A 29 -14.88 5.96 8.15
N PHE A 30 -14.42 6.99 8.86
CA PHE A 30 -14.98 7.34 10.16
C PHE A 30 -16.39 7.93 9.98
N PRO A 31 -17.43 7.39 10.66
CA PRO A 31 -18.80 7.91 10.53
C PRO A 31 -18.97 9.37 10.93
N ALA A 32 -18.10 9.88 11.82
CA ALA A 32 -18.19 11.24 12.36
C ALA A 32 -17.61 12.32 11.43
N SER A 33 -16.59 12.00 10.63
CA SER A 33 -15.85 12.98 9.81
C SER A 33 -15.84 12.66 8.31
N GLY A 34 -16.12 11.42 7.93
CA GLY A 34 -15.96 10.95 6.55
C GLY A 34 -14.50 10.76 6.12
N GLU A 35 -13.53 10.97 7.01
CA GLU A 35 -12.12 10.71 6.72
C GLU A 35 -11.83 9.20 6.70
N PRO A 36 -10.88 8.72 5.88
CA PRO A 36 -10.55 7.30 5.84
C PRO A 36 -10.01 6.77 7.19
N SER A 37 -10.57 5.66 7.67
CA SER A 37 -10.08 4.96 8.87
C SER A 37 -8.94 3.97 8.56
N ILE A 38 -8.76 3.65 7.28
CA ILE A 38 -7.82 2.63 6.78
C ILE A 38 -6.46 3.20 6.34
N VAL A 39 -6.12 4.42 6.78
CA VAL A 39 -4.85 5.06 6.40
C VAL A 39 -3.68 4.21 6.91
N PRO A 40 -2.66 3.94 6.07
CA PRO A 40 -1.46 3.25 6.51
C PRO A 40 -0.82 3.92 7.72
N SER A 41 -0.21 3.14 8.61
CA SER A 41 0.45 3.65 9.82
C SER A 41 1.87 3.11 9.97
N GLN A 42 2.65 3.80 10.80
CA GLN A 42 3.99 3.40 11.26
C GLN A 42 4.90 2.93 10.11
N ASP A 43 5.22 1.65 10.07
CA ASP A 43 6.23 1.09 9.17
C ASP A 43 5.81 1.15 7.70
N VAL A 44 4.51 1.09 7.40
CA VAL A 44 4.04 1.23 6.02
C VAL A 44 4.30 2.65 5.51
N VAL A 45 4.04 3.65 6.34
CA VAL A 45 4.33 5.06 6.00
C VAL A 45 5.84 5.26 5.85
N LEU A 46 6.64 4.67 6.73
CA LEU A 46 8.10 4.75 6.64
C LEU A 46 8.64 4.10 5.37
N GLY A 47 8.11 2.93 4.98
CA GLY A 47 8.50 2.22 3.77
C GLY A 47 8.17 3.03 2.51
N LEU A 48 6.96 3.58 2.43
CA LEU A 48 6.56 4.45 1.32
C LEU A 48 7.43 5.72 1.28
N TYR A 49 7.69 6.34 2.43
CA TYR A 49 8.56 7.52 2.53
C TYR A 49 9.98 7.23 2.03
N TYR A 50 10.57 6.11 2.44
CA TYR A 50 11.89 5.70 1.98
C TYR A 50 11.91 5.43 0.47
N ALA A 51 10.94 4.68 -0.05
CA ALA A 51 10.88 4.30 -1.46
C ALA A 51 10.63 5.48 -2.42
N THR A 52 9.99 6.55 -1.94
CA THR A 52 9.63 7.73 -2.74
C THR A 52 10.63 8.88 -2.62
N ARG A 53 11.65 8.74 -1.77
CA ARG A 53 12.65 9.77 -1.56
C ARG A 53 13.76 9.67 -2.61
N GLU A 54 14.06 10.77 -3.27
CA GLU A 54 15.20 10.86 -4.19
C GLU A 54 16.54 10.99 -3.44
N ARG A 55 17.57 10.33 -3.97
CA ARG A 55 18.96 10.45 -3.53
C ARG A 55 19.82 10.96 -4.68
N THR A 56 20.67 11.94 -4.40
CA THR A 56 21.70 12.40 -5.34
C THR A 56 22.88 11.42 -5.38
N ASN A 57 23.44 11.22 -6.57
CA ASN A 57 24.48 10.24 -6.87
C ASN A 57 24.08 8.80 -6.53
N GLY A 58 22.81 8.45 -6.81
CA GLY A 58 22.31 7.08 -6.68
C GLY A 58 22.85 6.19 -7.79
N LYS A 59 22.98 4.88 -7.52
CA LYS A 59 23.39 3.94 -8.58
C LYS A 59 22.30 3.88 -9.66
N GLY A 60 22.70 4.07 -10.92
CA GLY A 60 21.77 4.10 -12.05
C GLY A 60 21.03 5.42 -12.24
N GLU A 61 21.50 6.51 -11.61
CA GLU A 61 20.97 7.86 -11.84
C GLU A 61 21.11 8.29 -13.31
N GLY A 62 20.05 8.89 -13.87
CA GLY A 62 19.99 9.36 -15.25
C GLY A 62 19.65 8.29 -16.28
N LEU A 63 19.46 7.03 -15.88
CA LEU A 63 19.02 5.97 -16.78
C LEU A 63 17.59 6.22 -17.29
N ILE A 64 17.36 5.81 -18.54
CA ILE A 64 16.09 5.92 -19.23
C ILE A 64 15.58 4.51 -19.53
N PHE A 65 14.38 4.19 -19.08
CA PHE A 65 13.72 2.92 -19.28
C PHE A 65 12.50 3.07 -20.21
N SER A 66 12.33 2.08 -21.08
CA SER A 66 11.27 2.05 -22.08
C SER A 66 9.91 1.62 -21.53
N ASP A 67 9.88 0.83 -20.45
CA ASP A 67 8.69 0.37 -19.76
C ASP A 67 8.96 0.00 -18.28
N ILE A 68 7.90 -0.27 -17.51
CA ILE A 68 7.99 -0.69 -16.10
C ILE A 68 8.69 -2.06 -15.94
N PRO A 69 8.41 -3.09 -16.77
CA PRO A 69 9.12 -4.37 -16.68
C PRO A 69 10.64 -4.26 -16.81
N GLU A 70 11.16 -3.41 -17.70
CA GLU A 70 12.59 -3.15 -17.84
C GLU A 70 13.18 -2.53 -16.58
N LEU A 71 12.49 -1.54 -16.00
CA LEU A 71 12.87 -0.93 -14.73
C LEU A 71 12.93 -1.98 -13.60
N ILE A 72 11.92 -2.84 -13.47
CA ILE A 72 11.89 -3.89 -12.43
C ILE A 72 13.07 -4.85 -12.59
N ARG A 73 13.35 -5.33 -13.81
CA ARG A 73 14.52 -6.18 -14.08
C ARG A 73 15.83 -5.49 -13.71
N ALA A 74 15.95 -4.19 -14.01
CA ALA A 74 17.14 -3.42 -13.67
C ALA A 74 17.32 -3.27 -12.15
N LEU A 75 16.21 -3.07 -11.41
CA LEU A 75 16.21 -2.99 -9.96
C LEU A 75 16.60 -4.32 -9.30
N GLU A 76 16.01 -5.44 -9.76
CA GLU A 76 16.30 -6.78 -9.23
C GLU A 76 17.75 -7.22 -9.49
N ASN A 77 18.31 -6.85 -10.63
CA ASN A 77 19.73 -7.09 -10.96
C ASN A 77 20.68 -6.08 -10.30
N GLY A 78 20.16 -5.13 -9.50
CA GLY A 78 20.94 -4.12 -8.81
C GLY A 78 21.64 -3.13 -9.75
N VAL A 79 21.17 -2.95 -10.98
CA VAL A 79 21.69 -1.96 -11.95
C VAL A 79 21.31 -0.54 -11.53
N VAL A 80 20.14 -0.39 -10.90
CA VAL A 80 19.60 0.86 -10.37
C VAL A 80 19.17 0.69 -8.90
N GLU A 81 19.29 1.76 -8.11
CA GLU A 81 18.80 1.81 -6.72
C GLU A 81 17.39 2.39 -6.63
N ILE A 82 16.63 2.01 -5.59
CA ILE A 82 15.23 2.44 -5.41
C ILE A 82 15.06 3.96 -5.32
N THR A 83 16.05 4.66 -4.77
CA THR A 83 16.06 6.11 -4.59
C THR A 83 16.75 6.86 -5.73
N ALA A 84 17.17 6.17 -6.80
CA ALA A 84 17.89 6.79 -7.91
C ALA A 84 16.94 7.54 -8.85
N LYS A 85 17.35 8.73 -9.29
CA LYS A 85 16.56 9.54 -10.22
C LYS A 85 16.68 8.99 -11.65
N ILE A 86 15.55 8.59 -12.23
CA ILE A 86 15.48 7.94 -13.54
C ILE A 86 14.35 8.54 -14.39
N SER A 87 14.31 8.18 -15.68
CA SER A 87 13.16 8.45 -16.54
C SER A 87 12.58 7.13 -17.03
N VAL A 88 11.29 6.91 -16.82
CA VAL A 88 10.59 5.72 -17.33
C VAL A 88 9.36 6.18 -18.12
N ARG A 89 9.10 5.54 -19.26
CA ARG A 89 7.86 5.75 -19.98
C ARG A 89 6.74 4.98 -19.29
N LEU A 90 5.70 5.70 -18.88
CA LEU A 90 4.45 5.11 -18.41
C LEU A 90 3.55 4.88 -19.63
N THR A 91 3.17 3.62 -19.87
CA THR A 91 2.22 3.20 -20.91
C THR A 91 0.90 2.79 -20.29
#